data_AF-A0A7R9HGK6-F1
#
_entry.id   AF-A0A7R9HGK6-F1
#
_cell.length_a   1.000
_cell.length_b   1.000
_cell.length_c   1.000
_cell.angle_alpha   90.00
_cell.angle_beta   90.00
_cell.angle_gamma   90.00
#
_symmetry.space_group_name_H-M   'P 1'
#
loop_
_entity.id
_entity.type
_entity.pdbx_description
1 polymer ?
#
loop_
_entity_poly.entity_id
_entity_poly.type
_entity_poly.pdbx_seq_one_letter_code
_entity_poly.pdbx_strand_id
1 'polypeptide(L)'
;MFSEKNRAPAWCDRILWRGDGMQQVEYRSHPKLNISDHKAVSSLFDSQIRVIDAVKYRKVHEDVMKKLDKLENEFLPQVMVDNTEVIFETVRYLESQTKDLIIANTGQVLAHL
;
A
#
# COMPACT_ATOMS: atom_id res chain seq x y z
N MET A 1 28.55 -0.11 51.15
CA MET A 1 27.72 -0.19 52.36
C MET A 1 26.91 -1.48 52.23
N PHE A 2 27.23 -2.50 53.03
CA PHE A 2 26.50 -3.77 53.00
C PHE A 2 25.12 -3.56 53.65
N SER A 3 24.08 -4.16 53.06
CA SER A 3 22.71 -4.12 53.61
C SER A 3 22.69 -4.83 54.98
N GLU A 4 22.01 -4.27 55.99
CA GLU A 4 21.85 -4.89 57.33
C GLU A 4 21.36 -6.34 57.27
N LYS A 5 20.61 -6.69 56.20
CA LYS A 5 20.04 -8.01 56.00
C LYS A 5 20.97 -9.00 55.28
N ASN A 6 22.19 -8.58 54.95
CA ASN A 6 23.25 -9.38 54.31
C ASN A 6 22.72 -10.28 53.16
N ARG A 7 21.90 -9.68 52.28
CA ARG A 7 21.26 -10.41 51.18
C ARG A 7 22.32 -10.96 50.23
N ALA A 8 22.11 -12.18 49.75
CA ALA A 8 22.93 -12.77 48.69
C ALA A 8 22.86 -11.90 47.41
N PRO A 9 23.95 -11.78 46.64
CA PRO A 9 23.97 -11.04 45.39
C PRO A 9 23.03 -11.68 44.36
N ALA A 10 22.35 -10.84 43.56
CA ALA A 10 21.44 -11.29 42.52
C ALA A 10 21.43 -10.31 41.33
N TRP A 11 21.13 -10.82 40.13
CA TRP A 11 20.89 -10.01 38.93
C TRP A 11 19.39 -9.71 38.78
N CYS A 12 18.88 -8.83 39.65
CA CYS A 12 17.46 -8.50 39.69
C CYS A 12 17.01 -7.70 38.46
N ASP A 13 17.87 -6.80 37.97
CA ASP A 13 17.56 -5.85 36.89
C ASP A 13 18.01 -6.42 35.54
N ARG A 14 17.06 -6.65 34.63
CA ARG A 14 17.28 -7.32 33.34
C ARG A 14 16.59 -6.59 32.20
N ILE A 15 17.29 -6.45 31.07
CA ILE A 15 16.73 -5.92 29.81
C ILE A 15 16.64 -7.09 28.82
N LEU A 16 15.42 -7.45 28.46
CA LEU A 16 15.12 -8.56 27.56
C LEU A 16 14.49 -8.03 26.27
N TRP A 17 14.77 -8.67 25.14
CA TRP A 17 14.14 -8.36 23.86
C TRP A 17 13.81 -9.65 23.10
N ARG A 18 12.85 -9.56 22.18
CA ARG A 18 12.46 -10.64 21.28
C ARG A 18 11.97 -10.03 19.97
N GLY A 19 12.36 -10.65 18.85
CA GLY A 19 11.95 -10.25 17.51
C GLY A 19 13.15 -9.99 16.60
N ASP A 20 12.87 -9.93 15.31
CA ASP A 20 13.88 -9.69 14.28
C ASP A 20 14.22 -8.19 14.17
N GLY A 21 15.39 -7.90 13.59
CA GLY A 21 15.83 -6.52 13.37
C GLY A 21 16.33 -5.80 14.62
N MET A 22 16.52 -6.50 15.75
CA MET A 22 17.13 -5.95 16.96
C MET A 22 18.45 -6.67 17.25
N GLN A 23 19.56 -5.96 17.15
CA GLN A 23 20.88 -6.47 17.51
C GLN A 23 21.37 -5.78 18.78
N GLN A 24 21.62 -6.55 19.83
CA GLN A 24 22.26 -6.02 21.04
C GLN A 24 23.74 -5.75 20.76
N VAL A 25 24.16 -4.50 20.93
CA VAL A 25 25.55 -4.05 20.75
C VAL A 25 26.28 -4.06 22.08
N GLU A 26 25.61 -3.65 23.16
CA GLU A 26 26.22 -3.56 24.48
C GLU A 26 25.20 -3.90 25.56
N TYR A 27 25.63 -4.55 26.63
CA TYR A 27 24.87 -4.76 27.86
C TYR A 27 25.80 -4.60 29.05
N ARG A 28 25.56 -3.60 29.91
CA ARG A 28 26.48 -3.26 31.01
C ARG A 28 25.75 -2.81 32.28
N SER A 29 26.44 -2.94 33.40
CA SER A 29 26.07 -2.32 34.68
C SER A 29 26.95 -1.10 34.96
N HIS A 30 26.45 -0.17 35.78
CA HIS A 30 27.10 1.10 36.11
C HIS A 30 27.49 1.15 37.59
N PRO A 31 28.57 0.48 38.02
CA PRO A 31 28.93 0.36 39.45
C PRO A 31 29.37 1.68 40.08
N LYS A 32 29.85 2.64 39.27
CA LYS A 32 30.25 3.99 39.71
C LYS A 32 29.06 4.82 40.23
N LEU A 33 27.83 4.48 39.83
CA LEU A 33 26.62 5.11 40.34
C LEU A 33 26.26 4.49 41.70
N ASN A 34 26.21 5.34 42.72
CA ASN A 34 26.01 4.95 44.12
C ASN A 34 24.80 5.65 44.77
N ILE A 35 23.88 6.16 43.96
CA ILE A 35 22.64 6.83 44.40
C ILE A 35 21.58 5.87 44.97
N SER A 36 21.73 4.57 44.73
CA SER A 36 20.84 3.49 45.18
C SER A 36 21.67 2.24 45.52
N ASP A 37 21.07 1.34 46.30
CA ASP A 37 21.55 0.00 46.58
C ASP A 37 21.58 -0.90 45.34
N HIS A 38 20.72 -0.63 44.34
CA HIS A 38 20.77 -1.27 43.02
C HIS A 38 21.79 -0.58 42.10
N LYS A 39 22.38 -1.38 41.19
CA LYS A 39 23.27 -0.86 40.14
C LYS A 39 22.51 -0.71 38.84
N ALA A 40 22.50 0.50 38.27
CA ALA A 40 21.83 0.75 37.00
C ALA A 40 22.38 -0.18 35.91
N VAL A 41 21.48 -0.70 35.08
CA VAL A 41 21.78 -1.58 33.94
C VAL A 41 21.36 -0.86 32.67
N SER A 42 22.19 -0.91 31.62
CA SER A 42 21.87 -0.34 30.32
C SER A 42 22.22 -1.32 29.20
N SER A 43 21.45 -1.28 28.12
CA SER A 43 21.72 -2.04 26.90
C SER A 43 21.63 -1.12 25.69
N LEU A 44 22.59 -1.22 24.77
CA LEU A 44 22.58 -0.55 23.48
C LEU A 44 22.11 -1.52 22.41
N PHE A 45 21.22 -1.06 21.53
CA PHE A 45 20.68 -1.86 20.44
C PHE A 45 20.78 -1.12 19.11
N ASP A 46 21.21 -1.83 18.07
CA ASP A 46 20.99 -1.44 16.69
C ASP A 46 19.65 -2.01 16.23
N SER A 47 18.77 -1.13 15.76
CA SER A 47 17.41 -1.47 15.35
C SER A 47 17.21 -1.21 13.86
N GLN A 48 16.77 -2.24 13.14
CA GLN A 48 16.33 -2.12 11.77
C GLN A 48 14.88 -1.61 11.75
N ILE A 49 14.70 -0.41 11.22
CA ILE A 49 13.38 0.20 11.04
C ILE A 49 13.02 0.26 9.56
N ARG A 50 11.73 0.08 9.26
CA ARG A 50 11.21 0.28 7.91
C ARG A 50 10.99 1.78 7.70
N VAL A 51 11.74 2.36 6.77
CA VAL A 51 11.58 3.75 6.35
C VAL A 51 11.06 3.77 4.92
N ILE A 52 10.04 4.58 4.66
CA ILE A 52 9.49 4.76 3.32
C ILE A 52 10.43 5.67 2.54
N ASP A 53 10.98 5.15 1.44
CA ASP A 53 11.68 5.95 0.44
C ASP A 53 10.64 6.72 -0.39
N ALA A 54 10.59 8.03 -0.19
CA ALA A 54 9.60 8.90 -0.84
C ALA A 54 9.70 8.88 -2.37
N VAL A 55 10.91 8.69 -2.93
CA VAL A 55 11.12 8.65 -4.38
C VAL A 55 10.59 7.34 -4.96
N LYS A 56 10.93 6.20 -4.33
CA LYS A 56 10.40 4.90 -4.74
C LYS A 56 8.88 4.83 -4.57
N TYR A 57 8.37 5.37 -3.47
CA TYR A 57 6.93 5.43 -3.21
C TYR A 57 6.21 6.19 -4.33
N ARG A 58 6.69 7.39 -4.68
CA ARG A 58 6.10 8.21 -5.75
C ARG A 58 6.12 7.47 -7.09
N LYS A 59 7.22 6.83 -7.44
CA LYS A 59 7.33 6.06 -8.68
C LYS A 59 6.31 4.92 -8.74
N VAL A 60 6.23 4.11 -7.68
CA VAL A 60 5.25 3.02 -7.60
C VAL A 60 3.83 3.57 -7.66
N HIS A 61 3.55 4.67 -6.97
CA HIS A 61 2.25 5.33 -6.98
C HIS A 61 1.85 5.80 -8.40
N GLU A 62 2.75 6.49 -9.11
CA GLU A 62 2.52 6.92 -10.49
C GLU A 62 2.28 5.73 -11.44
N ASP A 63 3.04 4.65 -11.28
CA ASP A 63 2.88 3.44 -12.10
C ASP A 63 1.53 2.73 -11.83
N VAL A 64 1.07 2.72 -10.58
CA VAL A 64 -0.24 2.18 -10.20
C VAL A 64 -1.36 3.04 -10.77
N MET A 65 -1.26 4.37 -10.66
CA MET A 65 -2.26 5.30 -11.20
C MET A 65 -2.40 5.16 -12.71
N LYS A 66 -1.28 5.13 -13.46
CA LYS A 66 -1.32 4.93 -14.91
C LYS A 66 -1.98 3.61 -15.32
N LYS A 67 -1.80 2.55 -14.53
CA LYS A 67 -2.45 1.26 -14.78
C LYS A 67 -3.95 1.35 -14.52
N LEU A 68 -4.36 2.04 -13.46
CA LEU A 68 -5.76 2.27 -13.15
C LEU A 68 -6.43 3.06 -14.27
N ASP A 69 -5.85 4.17 -14.69
CA ASP A 69 -6.35 5.01 -15.78
C ASP A 69 -6.51 4.18 -17.08
N LYS A 70 -5.53 3.34 -17.38
CA LYS A 70 -5.58 2.47 -18.57
C LYS A 70 -6.73 1.45 -18.47
N LEU A 71 -6.90 0.81 -17.31
CA LEU A 71 -7.98 -0.15 -17.10
C LEU A 71 -9.34 0.53 -17.19
N GLU A 72 -9.53 1.68 -16.54
CA GLU A 72 -10.77 2.45 -16.62
C GLU A 72 -11.16 2.76 -18.07
N ASN A 73 -10.19 3.18 -18.90
CA ASN A 73 -10.41 3.43 -20.32
C ASN A 73 -10.77 2.15 -21.11
N GLU A 74 -10.15 1.01 -20.80
CA GLU A 74 -10.45 -0.28 -21.44
C GLU A 74 -11.87 -0.80 -21.10
N PHE A 75 -12.39 -0.43 -19.93
CA PHE A 75 -13.72 -0.80 -19.47
C PHE A 75 -14.82 0.22 -19.80
N LEU A 76 -14.51 1.29 -20.53
CA LEU A 76 -15.55 2.16 -21.08
C LEU A 76 -16.39 1.38 -22.13
N PRO A 77 -17.72 1.48 -22.11
CA PRO A 77 -18.55 0.91 -23.17
C PRO A 77 -18.15 1.47 -24.53
N GLN A 78 -17.93 0.60 -25.51
CA GLN A 78 -17.58 0.98 -26.87
C GLN A 78 -18.58 0.34 -27.84
N VAL A 79 -19.10 1.16 -28.74
CA VAL A 79 -20.08 0.74 -29.73
C VAL A 79 -19.62 1.22 -31.10
N MET A 80 -19.73 0.35 -32.09
CA MET A 80 -19.57 0.72 -33.49
C MET A 80 -20.93 0.73 -34.17
N VAL A 81 -21.11 1.70 -35.05
CA VAL A 81 -22.28 1.85 -35.92
C VAL A 81 -21.76 1.84 -37.35
N ASP A 82 -22.43 1.10 -38.24
CA ASP A 82 -22.01 0.96 -39.64
C ASP A 82 -22.10 2.27 -40.44
N ASN A 83 -23.13 3.08 -40.20
CA ASN A 83 -23.32 4.38 -40.82
C ASN A 83 -23.78 5.42 -39.78
N THR A 84 -23.17 6.60 -39.79
CA THR A 84 -23.59 7.71 -38.91
C THR A 84 -24.71 8.56 -39.50
N GLU A 85 -25.01 8.36 -40.78
CA GLU A 85 -26.01 9.13 -41.52
C GLU A 85 -26.98 8.18 -42.22
N VAL A 86 -28.28 8.44 -42.06
CA VAL A 86 -29.35 7.70 -42.74
C VAL A 86 -30.07 8.65 -43.67
N ILE A 87 -29.78 8.53 -44.96
CA ILE A 87 -30.37 9.39 -45.98
C ILE A 87 -31.50 8.63 -46.66
N PHE A 88 -32.74 9.02 -46.43
CA PHE A 88 -33.86 8.59 -47.26
C PHE A 88 -33.94 9.50 -48.47
N GLU A 89 -34.09 8.92 -49.66
CA GLU A 89 -34.21 9.68 -50.90
C GLU A 89 -35.60 10.32 -51.02
N THR A 90 -36.17 10.39 -52.23
CA THR A 90 -37.49 10.99 -52.44
C THR A 90 -38.59 10.09 -51.85
N VAL A 91 -39.19 10.51 -50.73
CA VAL A 91 -40.30 9.80 -50.07
C VAL A 91 -41.64 10.20 -50.72
N ARG A 92 -42.51 9.22 -50.98
CA ARG A 92 -43.82 9.42 -51.61
C ARG A 92 -44.96 9.10 -50.65
N TYR A 93 -46.13 9.69 -50.92
CA TYR A 93 -47.33 9.49 -50.11
C TYR A 93 -47.76 8.01 -50.13
N LEU A 94 -47.95 7.42 -48.94
CA LEU A 94 -48.31 6.01 -48.72
C LEU A 94 -47.27 4.97 -49.17
N GLU A 95 -46.01 5.36 -49.43
CA GLU A 95 -44.90 4.43 -49.67
C GLU A 95 -43.96 4.39 -48.45
N SER A 96 -44.00 3.31 -47.67
CA SER A 96 -43.09 3.11 -46.54
C SER A 96 -41.67 2.83 -47.05
N GLN A 97 -40.68 3.47 -46.43
CA GLN A 97 -39.26 3.24 -46.66
C GLN A 97 -38.63 2.77 -45.35
N THR A 98 -37.81 1.71 -45.41
CA THR A 98 -37.07 1.16 -44.28
C THR A 98 -35.60 1.09 -44.65
N LYS A 99 -34.71 1.47 -43.72
CA LYS A 99 -33.28 1.28 -43.84
C LYS A 99 -32.76 0.63 -42.57
N ASP A 100 -31.90 -0.35 -42.75
CA ASP A 100 -31.26 -1.07 -41.65
C ASP A 100 -29.97 -0.38 -41.24
N LEU A 101 -29.62 -0.55 -39.98
CA LEU A 101 -28.46 0.05 -39.33
C LEU A 101 -27.88 -0.99 -38.38
N ILE A 102 -26.57 -1.24 -38.49
CA ILE A 102 -25.89 -2.27 -37.71
C ILE A 102 -25.17 -1.60 -36.55
N ILE A 103 -25.56 -1.99 -35.33
CA ILE A 103 -24.92 -1.54 -34.09
C ILE A 103 -24.27 -2.76 -33.43
N ALA A 104 -22.98 -2.66 -33.14
CA ALA A 104 -22.20 -3.71 -32.50
C ALA A 104 -21.48 -3.18 -31.26
N ASN A 105 -21.68 -3.83 -30.11
CA ASN A 105 -20.84 -3.60 -28.93
C ASN A 105 -19.45 -4.20 -29.18
N THR A 106 -18.42 -3.35 -29.23
CA THR A 106 -17.02 -3.74 -29.41
C THR A 106 -16.18 -3.55 -28.15
N GLY A 107 -16.79 -3.05 -27.07
CA GLY A 107 -16.13 -2.85 -25.79
C GLY A 107 -16.03 -4.13 -24.97
N GLN A 108 -15.28 -4.07 -23.87
CA GLN A 108 -15.13 -5.21 -22.95
C GLN A 108 -16.31 -5.36 -21.98
N VAL A 109 -17.18 -4.36 -21.89
CA VAL A 109 -18.32 -4.32 -20.98
C VAL A 109 -19.63 -4.38 -21.73
N LEU A 110 -20.68 -4.83 -21.05
CA LEU A 110 -22.03 -4.78 -21.58
C LEU A 110 -22.43 -3.33 -21.84
N ALA A 111 -22.72 -3.02 -23.11
CA ALA A 111 -23.41 -1.80 -23.50
C ALA A 111 -24.91 -2.11 -23.65
N HIS A 112 -25.77 -1.29 -23.04
CA HIS A 112 -27.18 -1.29 -23.39
C HIS A 112 -27.34 -0.52 -24.70
N LEU A 113 -27.79 -1.22 -25.73
CA LEU A 113 -28.04 -0.71 -27.09
C LEU A 113 -29.50 -0.30 -27.25
#